data_AF-A0A7V2JJ67-F1
#
_entry.id   AF-A0A7V2JJ67-F1
#
_cell.length_a   1.000
_cell.length_b   1.000
_cell.length_c   1.000
_cell.angle_alpha   90.00
_cell.angle_beta   90.00
_cell.angle_gamma   90.00
#
_symmetry.space_group_name_H-M   'P 1'
#
loop_
_entity.id
_entity.type
_entity.pdbx_description
1 polymer ?
#
loop_
_entity_poly.entity_id
_entity_poly.type
_entity_poly.pdbx_seq_one_letter_code
_entity_poly.pdbx_strand_id
1 'polypeptide(L)'
;MEKEQFINDDGTDKNDNISSRLQELIRQENATGCLLGWEAGVWRSANHVVSGLSRTARSHDGEDIHRNLGHLLYELAKADAGQSMEDASEFAPFLYRVLTSLLSDKLSILTPDTNSPCDTSALTPVDDKRDLTGWKREINSMINFEAGYSAGSCPGALFKVTDNTNLPYPEERNIASLIEREFLFRKGAADQSQKTLVEQCSLYLLDIIPPCDHSQKKIRWRRFAFTCMVPLANMSENRKKTLRRGHLKITPEFRINDQDFLFLINANLQISLCDMDISKFLGDASGRINGQLMADILSWIGQHITRLGHVYLSIS
;
A
#
# COMPACT_ATOMS: atom_id res chain seq x y z
N MET A 1 25.20 -9.75 -42.67
CA MET A 1 25.36 -10.13 -41.26
C MET A 1 25.12 -11.62 -41.20
N GLU A 2 26.19 -12.39 -41.17
CA GLU A 2 26.21 -13.81 -41.53
C GLU A 2 25.71 -14.70 -40.38
N LYS A 3 24.80 -15.63 -40.71
CA LYS A 3 24.18 -16.60 -39.79
C LYS A 3 25.19 -17.51 -39.07
N GLU A 4 26.44 -17.54 -39.51
CA GLU A 4 27.47 -18.47 -39.06
C GLU A 4 28.07 -18.14 -37.69
N GLN A 5 27.81 -16.95 -37.14
CA GLN A 5 28.32 -16.59 -35.80
C GLN A 5 27.51 -17.18 -34.62
N PHE A 6 26.36 -17.82 -34.91
CA PHE A 6 25.42 -18.28 -33.88
C PHE A 6 25.32 -19.80 -33.73
N ILE A 7 26.11 -20.59 -34.44
CA ILE A 7 26.01 -22.07 -34.41
C ILE A 7 27.32 -22.64 -33.81
N ASN A 8 27.21 -23.60 -32.89
CA ASN A 8 28.34 -24.38 -32.38
C ASN A 8 28.82 -25.40 -33.43
N ASP A 9 30.03 -25.93 -33.29
CA ASP A 9 30.62 -26.91 -34.23
C ASP A 9 29.80 -28.22 -34.38
N ASP A 10 28.85 -28.46 -33.48
CA ASP A 10 27.92 -29.60 -33.50
C ASP A 10 26.57 -29.30 -34.18
N GLY A 11 26.39 -28.10 -34.76
CA GLY A 11 25.17 -27.69 -35.42
C GLY A 11 24.07 -27.16 -34.48
N THR A 12 24.32 -27.06 -33.17
CA THR A 12 23.36 -26.48 -32.22
C THR A 12 23.51 -24.95 -32.17
N ASP A 13 22.38 -24.24 -32.14
CA ASP A 13 22.38 -22.78 -32.00
C ASP A 13 22.92 -22.41 -30.60
N LYS A 14 23.93 -21.55 -30.54
CA LYS A 14 24.52 -21.05 -29.29
C LYS A 14 23.46 -20.43 -28.38
N ASN A 15 22.41 -19.83 -28.96
CA ASN A 15 21.31 -19.24 -28.20
C ASN A 15 20.41 -20.27 -27.54
N ASP A 16 20.24 -21.45 -28.14
CA ASP A 16 19.48 -22.55 -27.54
C ASP A 16 20.25 -23.12 -26.34
N ASN A 17 21.56 -23.25 -26.44
CA ASN A 17 22.41 -23.71 -25.34
C ASN A 17 22.40 -22.73 -24.15
N ILE A 18 22.46 -21.42 -24.42
CA ILE A 18 22.34 -20.38 -23.38
C ILE A 18 20.94 -20.42 -22.76
N SER A 19 19.88 -20.50 -23.55
CA SER A 19 18.50 -20.53 -23.06
C SER A 19 18.23 -21.78 -22.21
N SER A 20 18.70 -22.95 -22.64
CA SER A 20 18.58 -24.20 -21.87
C SER A 20 19.40 -24.14 -20.58
N ARG A 21 20.59 -23.53 -20.60
CA ARG A 21 21.42 -23.39 -19.40
C ARG A 21 20.89 -22.37 -18.41
N LEU A 22 20.27 -21.30 -18.90
CA LEU A 22 19.58 -20.30 -18.08
C LEU A 22 18.32 -20.90 -17.46
N GLN A 23 17.53 -21.67 -18.24
CA GLN A 23 16.39 -22.42 -17.72
C GLN A 23 16.80 -23.43 -16.65
N GLU A 24 17.91 -24.13 -16.85
CA GLU A 24 18.44 -25.09 -15.88
C GLU A 24 18.91 -24.40 -14.59
N LEU A 25 19.62 -23.27 -14.68
CA LEU A 25 20.04 -22.48 -13.51
C LEU A 25 18.84 -21.88 -12.75
N ILE A 26 17.83 -21.40 -13.48
CA ILE A 26 16.56 -20.91 -12.90
C ILE A 26 15.79 -22.06 -12.22
N ARG A 27 15.85 -23.27 -12.79
CA ARG A 27 15.24 -24.47 -12.21
C ARG A 27 15.99 -24.99 -10.99
N GLN A 28 17.28 -24.69 -10.85
CA GLN A 28 18.09 -25.05 -9.69
C GLN A 28 17.85 -24.08 -8.49
N GLU A 29 17.42 -22.85 -8.76
CA GLU A 29 17.08 -21.83 -7.76
C GLU A 29 15.55 -21.77 -7.55
N ASN A 30 14.99 -22.79 -6.90
CA ASN A 30 13.54 -23.05 -6.79
C ASN A 30 12.67 -21.81 -6.46
N ALA A 31 13.07 -20.96 -5.50
CA ALA A 31 12.29 -19.78 -5.11
C ALA A 31 12.44 -18.59 -6.09
N THR A 32 13.65 -18.36 -6.59
CA THR A 32 13.94 -17.33 -7.61
C THR A 32 13.22 -17.67 -8.92
N GLY A 33 13.17 -18.95 -9.28
CA GLY A 33 12.39 -19.44 -10.42
C GLY A 33 10.89 -19.17 -10.30
N CYS A 34 10.30 -19.30 -9.10
CA CYS A 34 8.91 -18.91 -8.87
C CYS A 34 8.69 -17.41 -9.13
N LEU A 35 9.59 -16.54 -8.66
CA LEU A 35 9.49 -15.08 -8.87
C LEU A 35 9.62 -14.72 -10.35
N LEU A 36 10.57 -15.31 -11.06
CA LEU A 36 10.75 -15.10 -12.50
C LEU A 36 9.56 -15.64 -13.32
N GLY A 37 9.00 -16.78 -12.91
CA GLY A 37 7.79 -17.33 -13.51
C GLY A 37 6.57 -16.41 -13.32
N TRP A 38 6.41 -15.86 -12.11
CA TRP A 38 5.39 -14.85 -11.83
C TRP A 38 5.58 -13.59 -12.69
N GLU A 39 6.81 -13.05 -12.76
CA GLU A 39 7.13 -11.87 -13.57
C GLU A 39 6.82 -12.12 -15.05
N ALA A 40 7.25 -13.27 -15.60
CA ALA A 40 6.94 -13.64 -16.98
C ALA A 40 5.43 -13.75 -17.23
N GLY A 41 4.67 -14.26 -16.25
CA GLY A 41 3.20 -14.28 -16.28
C GLY A 41 2.60 -12.87 -16.36
N VAL A 42 3.12 -11.92 -15.57
CA VAL A 42 2.70 -10.52 -15.60
C VAL A 42 2.93 -9.90 -16.98
N TRP A 43 4.12 -10.11 -17.56
CA TRP A 43 4.43 -9.65 -18.92
C TRP A 43 3.50 -10.20 -19.99
N ARG A 44 3.21 -11.52 -19.96
CA ARG A 44 2.27 -12.14 -20.91
C ARG A 44 0.86 -11.55 -20.77
N SER A 45 0.37 -11.35 -19.55
CA SER A 45 -0.93 -10.76 -19.29
C SER A 45 -1.04 -9.33 -19.79
N ALA A 46 -0.02 -8.51 -19.54
CA ALA A 46 0.06 -7.15 -20.08
C ALA A 46 0.04 -7.14 -21.62
N ASN A 47 0.84 -8.00 -22.25
CA ASN A 47 0.86 -8.15 -23.71
C ASN A 47 -0.50 -8.61 -24.26
N HIS A 48 -1.22 -9.48 -23.55
CA HIS A 48 -2.56 -9.91 -23.96
C HIS A 48 -3.57 -8.76 -23.89
N VAL A 49 -3.51 -7.90 -22.87
CA VAL A 49 -4.36 -6.70 -22.78
C VAL A 49 -4.05 -5.76 -23.94
N VAL A 50 -2.78 -5.40 -24.15
CA VAL A 50 -2.34 -4.49 -25.22
C VAL A 50 -2.71 -5.03 -26.62
N SER A 51 -2.49 -6.33 -26.85
CA SER A 51 -2.83 -6.98 -28.12
C SER A 51 -4.34 -7.03 -28.35
N GLY A 52 -5.12 -7.24 -27.28
CA GLY A 52 -6.58 -7.18 -27.33
C GLY A 52 -7.09 -5.81 -27.75
N LEU A 53 -6.61 -4.75 -27.08
CA LEU A 53 -6.94 -3.37 -27.44
C LEU A 53 -6.53 -3.02 -28.88
N SER A 54 -5.32 -3.41 -29.27
CA SER A 54 -4.82 -3.20 -30.63
C SER A 54 -5.66 -3.92 -31.68
N ARG A 55 -6.15 -5.13 -31.39
CA ARG A 55 -7.02 -5.89 -32.28
C ARG A 55 -8.40 -5.22 -32.43
N THR A 56 -8.99 -4.76 -31.33
CA THR A 56 -10.26 -4.02 -31.34
C THR A 56 -10.15 -2.70 -32.12
N ALA A 57 -9.03 -1.99 -31.98
CA ALA A 57 -8.78 -0.77 -32.75
C ALA A 57 -8.63 -1.04 -34.26
N ARG A 58 -8.06 -2.20 -34.64
CA ARG A 58 -7.89 -2.64 -36.04
C ARG A 58 -9.16 -3.18 -36.68
N SER A 59 -10.15 -3.61 -35.89
CA SER A 59 -11.40 -4.19 -36.41
C SER A 59 -12.43 -3.13 -36.81
N HIS A 60 -12.13 -1.84 -36.62
CA HIS A 60 -12.95 -0.75 -37.11
C HIS A 60 -12.40 -0.27 -38.46
N ASP A 61 -13.21 -0.39 -39.51
CA ASP A 61 -12.87 0.08 -40.85
C ASP A 61 -12.73 1.61 -40.87
N GLY A 62 -11.51 2.09 -41.08
CA GLY A 62 -11.18 3.51 -41.16
C GLY A 62 -9.66 3.75 -41.17
N GLU A 63 -9.21 4.69 -42.00
CA GLU A 63 -7.80 5.06 -42.15
C GLU A 63 -7.28 5.77 -40.89
N ASP A 64 -6.70 4.99 -39.98
CA ASP A 64 -5.59 5.28 -39.05
C ASP A 64 -5.78 4.51 -37.73
N ILE A 65 -5.01 3.42 -37.57
CA ILE A 65 -5.02 2.58 -36.37
C ILE A 65 -4.69 3.41 -35.11
N HIS A 66 -3.84 4.43 -35.22
CA HIS A 66 -3.48 5.28 -34.09
C HIS A 66 -4.68 6.11 -33.61
N ARG A 67 -5.44 6.68 -34.54
CA ARG A 67 -6.66 7.43 -34.23
C ARG A 67 -7.72 6.52 -33.59
N ASN A 68 -7.91 5.32 -34.12
CA ASN A 68 -8.87 4.34 -33.58
C ASN A 68 -8.47 3.88 -32.18
N LEU A 69 -7.17 3.63 -31.94
CA LEU A 69 -6.66 3.27 -30.62
C LEU A 69 -6.85 4.44 -29.64
N GLY A 70 -6.53 5.66 -30.05
CA GLY A 70 -6.76 6.87 -29.24
C GLY A 70 -8.23 7.02 -28.83
N HIS A 71 -9.15 6.82 -29.76
CA HIS A 71 -10.59 6.86 -29.48
C HIS A 71 -11.05 5.71 -28.57
N LEU A 72 -10.50 4.51 -28.74
CA LEU A 72 -10.80 3.37 -27.85
C LEU A 72 -10.36 3.65 -26.42
N LEU A 73 -9.14 4.16 -26.24
CA LEU A 73 -8.64 4.56 -24.91
C LEU A 73 -9.51 5.68 -24.33
N TYR A 74 -9.97 6.62 -25.17
CA TYR A 74 -10.90 7.67 -24.76
C TYR A 74 -12.19 7.11 -24.17
N GLU A 75 -12.86 6.23 -24.91
CA GLU A 75 -14.12 5.62 -24.49
C GLU A 75 -13.96 4.72 -23.26
N LEU A 76 -12.84 4.02 -23.11
CA LEU A 76 -12.55 3.23 -21.91
C LEU A 76 -12.47 4.12 -20.66
N ALA A 77 -11.73 5.23 -20.71
CA ALA A 77 -11.63 6.13 -19.56
C ALA A 77 -12.98 6.79 -19.25
N LYS A 78 -13.74 7.17 -20.29
CA LYS A 78 -15.08 7.74 -20.14
C LYS A 78 -16.06 6.75 -19.51
N ALA A 79 -16.02 5.48 -19.91
CA ALA A 79 -16.86 4.43 -19.34
C ALA A 79 -16.62 4.26 -17.83
N ASP A 80 -15.39 4.44 -17.37
CA ASP A 80 -14.99 4.33 -15.97
C ASP A 80 -15.19 5.62 -15.17
N ALA A 81 -15.01 6.78 -15.78
CA ALA A 81 -15.25 8.09 -15.16
C ALA A 81 -16.76 8.39 -14.99
N GLY A 82 -17.62 7.79 -15.82
CA GLY A 82 -19.07 8.05 -15.79
C GLY A 82 -19.39 9.53 -16.10
N GLN A 83 -20.20 10.17 -15.25
CA GLN A 83 -20.56 11.59 -15.38
C GLN A 83 -19.46 12.57 -14.90
N SER A 84 -18.35 12.07 -14.36
CA SER A 84 -17.35 12.89 -13.65
C SER A 84 -16.24 13.49 -14.52
N MET A 85 -16.28 13.25 -15.84
CA MET A 85 -15.23 13.69 -16.76
C MET A 85 -15.62 15.02 -17.42
N GLU A 86 -15.16 16.13 -16.86
CA GLU A 86 -15.39 17.47 -17.42
C GLU A 86 -14.21 17.95 -18.30
N ASP A 87 -12.97 17.58 -17.96
CA ASP A 87 -11.75 18.03 -18.64
C ASP A 87 -10.85 16.88 -19.14
N ALA A 88 -10.21 17.09 -20.29
CA ALA A 88 -9.27 16.13 -20.89
C ALA A 88 -8.00 15.90 -20.05
N SER A 89 -7.64 16.81 -19.13
CA SER A 89 -6.52 16.63 -18.21
C SER A 89 -6.79 15.61 -17.10
N GLU A 90 -8.07 15.30 -16.81
CA GLU A 90 -8.45 14.26 -15.85
C GLU A 90 -8.45 12.85 -16.47
N PHE A 91 -8.06 12.73 -17.74
CA PHE A 91 -8.13 11.50 -18.52
C PHE A 91 -7.25 10.36 -18.01
N ALA A 92 -5.99 10.65 -17.70
CA ALA A 92 -5.00 9.62 -17.41
C ALA A 92 -5.37 8.76 -16.18
N PRO A 93 -5.76 9.30 -15.01
CA PRO A 93 -6.11 8.49 -13.84
C PRO A 93 -7.20 7.44 -14.12
N PHE A 94 -8.27 7.80 -14.84
CA PHE A 94 -9.35 6.88 -15.19
C PHE A 94 -8.88 5.81 -16.17
N LEU A 95 -8.11 6.19 -17.20
CA LEU A 95 -7.55 5.22 -18.12
C LEU A 95 -6.66 4.20 -17.40
N TYR A 96 -5.74 4.66 -16.54
CA TYR A 96 -4.86 3.77 -15.78
C TYR A 96 -5.64 2.83 -14.86
N ARG A 97 -6.75 3.29 -14.26
CA ARG A 97 -7.63 2.44 -13.45
C ARG A 97 -8.23 1.30 -14.28
N VAL A 98 -8.79 1.60 -15.45
CA VAL A 98 -9.37 0.58 -16.34
C VAL A 98 -8.31 -0.40 -16.84
N LEU A 99 -7.16 0.11 -17.30
CA LEU A 99 -6.07 -0.75 -17.77
C LEU A 99 -5.54 -1.66 -16.66
N THR A 100 -5.44 -1.15 -15.44
CA THR A 100 -5.06 -1.94 -14.26
C THR A 100 -6.10 -3.01 -13.95
N SER A 101 -7.40 -2.70 -14.06
CA SER A 101 -8.47 -3.68 -13.89
C SER A 101 -8.40 -4.78 -14.94
N LEU A 102 -8.23 -4.43 -16.22
CA LEU A 102 -8.09 -5.40 -17.31
C LEU A 102 -6.85 -6.29 -17.12
N LEU A 103 -5.74 -5.72 -16.65
CA LEU A 103 -4.55 -6.48 -16.31
C LEU A 103 -4.82 -7.41 -15.13
N SER A 104 -5.42 -6.91 -14.05
CA SER A 104 -5.78 -7.70 -12.87
C SER A 104 -6.67 -8.89 -13.21
N ASP A 105 -7.64 -8.71 -14.10
CA ASP A 105 -8.50 -9.80 -14.58
C ASP A 105 -7.72 -10.85 -15.38
N LYS A 106 -6.68 -10.46 -16.10
CA LYS A 106 -5.79 -11.42 -16.77
C LYS A 106 -4.88 -12.13 -15.77
N LEU A 107 -4.37 -11.40 -14.78
CA LEU A 107 -3.54 -11.96 -13.72
C LEU A 107 -4.31 -12.95 -12.83
N SER A 108 -5.60 -12.72 -12.55
CA SER A 108 -6.42 -13.60 -11.71
C SER A 108 -6.70 -14.96 -12.34
N ILE A 109 -6.61 -15.05 -13.67
CA ILE A 109 -6.77 -16.29 -14.45
C ILE A 109 -5.42 -16.98 -14.66
N LEU A 110 -4.28 -16.34 -14.31
CA LEU A 110 -2.99 -17.01 -14.33
C LEU A 110 -2.99 -18.14 -13.30
N THR A 111 -3.27 -19.35 -13.78
CA THR A 111 -2.84 -20.56 -13.12
C THR A 111 -1.33 -20.65 -13.26
N PRO A 112 -0.58 -21.02 -12.20
CA PRO A 112 0.81 -21.41 -12.35
C PRO A 112 0.89 -22.39 -13.52
N ASP A 113 1.71 -22.08 -14.53
CA ASP A 113 1.90 -22.96 -15.68
C ASP A 113 2.20 -24.35 -15.12
N THR A 114 1.41 -25.37 -15.45
CA THR A 114 1.64 -26.75 -14.96
C THR A 114 3.03 -27.28 -15.35
N ASN A 115 3.68 -26.61 -16.31
CA ASN A 115 5.03 -26.87 -16.81
C ASN A 115 6.11 -25.95 -16.22
N SER A 116 5.73 -24.92 -15.46
CA SER A 116 6.66 -24.09 -14.70
C SER A 116 6.65 -24.58 -13.26
N PRO A 117 7.67 -25.33 -12.82
CA PRO A 117 7.73 -25.85 -11.47
C PRO A 117 8.05 -24.68 -10.55
N CYS A 118 7.03 -23.92 -10.16
CA CYS A 118 7.05 -23.42 -8.79
C CYS A 118 6.80 -24.66 -7.93
N ASP A 119 7.85 -25.47 -7.80
CA ASP A 119 7.82 -26.74 -7.13
C ASP A 119 7.41 -26.44 -5.70
N THR A 120 6.41 -27.13 -5.16
CA THR A 120 5.96 -26.88 -3.79
C THR A 120 7.08 -27.12 -2.78
N SER A 121 8.14 -27.83 -3.19
CA SER A 121 9.43 -27.97 -2.50
C SER A 121 10.18 -26.64 -2.30
N ALA A 122 9.96 -25.63 -3.17
CA ALA A 122 10.49 -24.27 -3.06
C ALA A 122 9.90 -23.49 -1.87
N LEU A 123 8.69 -23.86 -1.45
CA LEU A 123 7.94 -23.22 -0.37
C LEU A 123 8.07 -24.02 0.93
N THR A 124 9.28 -24.48 1.23
CA THR A 124 9.56 -25.18 2.48
C THR A 124 9.62 -24.18 3.64
N PRO A 125 8.82 -24.38 4.72
CA PRO A 125 8.90 -23.53 5.89
C PRO A 125 10.32 -23.58 6.48
N VAL A 126 10.90 -22.43 6.76
CA VAL A 126 12.15 -22.37 7.53
C VAL A 126 11.84 -22.78 8.97
N ASP A 127 12.44 -23.89 9.44
CA ASP A 127 12.21 -24.43 10.79
C ASP A 127 12.82 -23.57 11.91
N ASP A 128 13.76 -22.67 11.57
CA ASP A 128 14.43 -21.84 12.56
C ASP A 128 13.57 -20.62 12.96
N LYS A 129 12.85 -20.77 14.07
CA LYS A 129 11.94 -19.73 14.61
C LYS A 129 12.65 -18.45 15.05
N ARG A 130 13.98 -18.45 15.20
CA ARG A 130 14.72 -17.31 15.77
C ARG A 130 14.88 -16.16 14.77
N ASP A 131 15.00 -16.45 13.47
CA ASP A 131 15.20 -15.44 12.42
C ASP A 131 13.89 -14.93 11.80
N LEU A 132 12.79 -15.68 11.96
CA LEU A 132 11.50 -15.36 11.35
C LEU A 132 10.84 -14.10 11.88
N THR A 133 11.28 -13.56 13.03
CA THR A 133 10.65 -12.35 13.59
C THR A 133 10.99 -11.09 12.79
N GLY A 134 12.21 -10.97 12.26
CA GLY A 134 12.60 -9.89 11.36
C GLY A 134 11.87 -9.97 10.02
N TRP A 135 11.86 -11.16 9.40
CA TRP A 135 11.18 -11.38 8.13
C TRP A 135 9.67 -11.12 8.21
N LYS A 136 9.01 -11.51 9.31
CA LYS A 136 7.59 -11.18 9.51
C LYS A 136 7.34 -9.68 9.48
N ARG A 137 8.23 -8.87 10.07
CA ARG A 137 8.12 -7.41 10.07
C ARG A 137 8.31 -6.83 8.68
N GLU A 138 9.29 -7.34 7.94
CA GLU A 138 9.55 -6.92 6.56
C GLU A 138 8.40 -7.29 5.63
N ILE A 139 7.89 -8.52 5.71
CA ILE A 139 6.71 -8.98 4.96
C ILE A 139 5.49 -8.13 5.31
N ASN A 140 5.27 -7.85 6.59
CA ASN A 140 4.17 -6.99 7.01
C ASN A 140 4.29 -5.59 6.41
N SER A 141 5.51 -5.01 6.36
CA SER A 141 5.75 -3.73 5.69
C SER A 141 5.40 -3.82 4.21
N MET A 142 5.95 -4.80 3.48
CA MET A 142 5.69 -4.98 2.04
C MET A 142 4.20 -5.08 1.71
N ILE A 143 3.43 -5.80 2.53
CA ILE A 143 2.01 -6.05 2.26
C ILE A 143 1.14 -4.88 2.72
N ASN A 144 1.41 -4.31 3.90
CA ASN A 144 0.44 -3.47 4.59
C ASN A 144 0.84 -2.00 4.69
N PHE A 145 2.07 -1.62 4.36
CA PHE A 145 2.55 -0.26 4.58
C PHE A 145 3.50 0.25 3.49
N GLU A 146 3.17 1.38 2.91
CA GLU A 146 3.97 2.07 1.90
C GLU A 146 4.67 3.29 2.52
N ALA A 147 6.01 3.26 2.58
CA ALA A 147 6.83 4.35 3.08
C ALA A 147 7.08 5.40 1.99
N GLY A 148 7.20 6.69 2.36
CA GLY A 148 7.59 7.73 1.40
C GLY A 148 6.53 8.05 0.34
N TYR A 149 5.27 7.74 0.64
CA TYR A 149 4.13 8.03 -0.24
C TYR A 149 3.94 9.56 -0.37
N SER A 150 4.26 10.11 -1.53
CA SER A 150 4.23 11.57 -1.79
C SER A 150 2.96 12.06 -2.49
N ALA A 151 1.99 11.17 -2.74
CA ALA A 151 0.70 11.59 -3.25
C ALA A 151 -0.12 12.28 -2.15
N GLY A 152 -1.07 13.14 -2.58
CA GLY A 152 -1.99 13.82 -1.67
C GLY A 152 -2.88 12.86 -0.87
N SER A 153 -3.92 13.39 -0.22
CA SER A 153 -4.78 12.56 0.64
C SER A 153 -5.51 11.46 -0.12
N CYS A 154 -5.32 10.24 0.37
CA CYS A 154 -5.94 9.00 -0.09
C CYS A 154 -6.26 8.12 1.13
N PRO A 155 -7.10 7.08 0.98
CA PRO A 155 -7.41 6.18 2.07
C PRO A 155 -6.14 5.57 2.66
N GLY A 156 -6.01 5.66 3.99
CA GLY A 156 -4.88 5.14 4.73
C GLY A 156 -3.63 6.01 4.72
N ALA A 157 -3.66 7.20 4.10
CA ALA A 157 -2.54 8.14 4.17
C ALA A 157 -2.25 8.56 5.63
N LEU A 158 -0.96 8.62 5.98
CA LEU A 158 -0.47 9.07 7.27
C LEU A 158 0.19 10.44 7.13
N PHE A 159 -0.29 11.41 7.90
CA PHE A 159 0.28 12.75 7.97
C PHE A 159 0.96 12.95 9.31
N LYS A 160 2.25 13.30 9.31
CA LYS A 160 3.00 13.49 10.56
C LYS A 160 2.51 14.73 11.29
N VAL A 161 2.20 14.58 12.57
CA VAL A 161 1.86 15.69 13.45
C VAL A 161 3.14 16.19 14.12
N THR A 162 3.34 17.51 14.08
CA THR A 162 4.45 18.21 14.73
C THR A 162 3.89 19.28 15.67
N ASP A 163 4.70 19.84 16.57
CA ASP A 163 4.23 20.89 17.49
C ASP A 163 3.77 22.16 16.76
N ASN A 164 4.16 22.32 15.48
CA ASN A 164 3.73 23.40 14.60
C ASN A 164 2.44 23.08 13.82
N THR A 165 1.97 21.82 13.85
CA THR A 165 0.73 21.44 13.21
C THR A 165 -0.41 22.01 14.03
N ASN A 166 -1.12 23.01 13.49
CA ASN A 166 -2.24 23.66 14.17
C ASN A 166 -3.46 22.73 14.22
N LEU A 167 -3.43 21.74 15.11
CA LEU A 167 -4.58 20.86 15.31
C LEU A 167 -5.60 21.52 16.24
N PRO A 168 -6.89 21.42 15.90
CA PRO A 168 -7.92 22.01 16.74
C PRO A 168 -8.18 21.24 18.04
N TYR A 169 -7.84 19.95 18.07
CA TYR A 169 -7.91 19.11 19.24
C TYR A 169 -6.88 17.99 19.12
N PRO A 170 -6.23 17.58 20.22
CA PRO A 170 -6.32 18.15 21.57
C PRO A 170 -5.66 19.52 21.68
N GLU A 171 -6.14 20.37 22.60
CA GLU A 171 -5.58 21.71 22.87
C GLU A 171 -4.13 21.65 23.42
N GLU A 172 -3.69 20.46 23.81
CA GLU A 172 -2.32 20.19 24.21
C GLU A 172 -1.36 20.35 23.03
N ARG A 173 -0.62 21.47 23.05
CA ARG A 173 0.46 21.71 22.09
C ARG A 173 1.66 20.76 22.27
N ASN A 174 1.71 20.02 23.38
CA ASN A 174 2.79 19.08 23.65
C ASN A 174 2.41 17.67 23.18
N ILE A 175 2.97 17.26 22.05
CA ILE A 175 2.75 15.93 21.46
C ILE A 175 3.19 14.81 22.40
N ALA A 176 4.28 14.99 23.15
CA ALA A 176 4.78 13.97 24.06
C ALA A 176 3.74 13.66 25.16
N SER A 177 3.15 14.71 25.75
CA SER A 177 2.09 14.57 26.76
C SER A 177 0.84 13.88 26.19
N LEU A 178 0.50 14.18 24.94
CA LEU A 178 -0.61 13.53 24.24
C LEU A 178 -0.35 12.03 24.02
N ILE A 179 0.82 11.67 23.48
CA ILE A 179 1.23 10.28 23.27
C ILE A 179 1.21 9.50 24.60
N GLU A 180 1.79 10.09 25.64
CA GLU A 180 1.81 9.52 26.98
C GLU A 180 0.39 9.20 27.48
N ARG A 181 -0.51 10.20 27.49
CA ARG A 181 -1.84 10.07 28.08
C ARG A 181 -2.76 9.16 27.29
N GLU A 182 -2.79 9.33 25.96
CA GLU A 182 -3.82 8.73 25.10
C GLU A 182 -3.41 7.38 24.51
N PHE A 183 -2.10 7.12 24.38
CA PHE A 183 -1.62 5.89 23.73
C PHE A 183 -0.90 4.96 24.69
N LEU A 184 0.03 5.46 25.50
CA LEU A 184 0.96 4.60 26.23
C LEU A 184 0.55 4.34 27.69
N PHE A 185 0.35 5.36 28.51
CA PHE A 185 0.29 5.24 29.97
C PHE A 185 -0.99 5.85 30.55
N ARG A 186 -1.73 5.07 31.37
CA ARG A 186 -2.85 5.61 32.16
C ARG A 186 -2.27 6.19 33.44
N LYS A 187 -2.37 7.52 33.60
CA LYS A 187 -2.12 8.32 34.82
C LYS A 187 -1.17 7.68 35.84
N GLY A 188 0.07 8.14 35.86
CA GLY A 188 1.11 7.85 36.84
C GLY A 188 2.38 8.62 36.48
N ALA A 189 3.31 8.83 37.42
CA ALA A 189 4.58 9.45 37.08
C ALA A 189 5.38 8.52 36.16
N ALA A 190 5.62 8.95 34.92
CA ALA A 190 6.43 8.18 34.00
C ALA A 190 7.85 7.99 34.54
N ASP A 191 8.30 6.73 34.58
CA ASP A 191 9.70 6.42 34.84
C ASP A 191 10.59 6.93 33.68
N GLN A 192 11.90 7.02 33.90
CA GLN A 192 12.83 7.54 32.89
C GLN A 192 12.79 6.74 31.56
N SER A 193 12.52 5.43 31.64
CA SER A 193 12.42 4.58 30.46
C SER A 193 11.14 4.84 29.66
N GLN A 194 10.05 5.22 30.33
CA GLN A 194 8.77 5.58 29.73
C GLN A 194 8.86 6.93 29.02
N LYS A 195 9.54 7.91 29.61
CA LYS A 195 9.82 9.20 28.96
C LYS A 195 10.66 9.02 27.70
N THR A 196 11.71 8.22 27.79
CA THR A 196 12.58 7.90 26.64
C THR A 196 11.78 7.26 25.50
N LEU A 197 10.83 6.36 25.82
CA LEU A 197 9.96 5.75 24.80
C LEU A 197 9.04 6.79 24.15
N VAL A 198 8.41 7.66 24.93
CA VAL A 198 7.52 8.72 24.43
C VAL A 198 8.26 9.65 23.46
N GLU A 199 9.49 10.03 23.78
CA GLU A 199 10.34 10.88 22.93
C GLU A 199 10.70 10.23 21.59
N GLN A 200 10.73 8.91 21.51
CA GLN A 200 11.00 8.17 20.28
C GLN A 200 9.73 7.87 19.47
N CYS A 201 8.55 8.10 20.04
CA CYS A 201 7.30 7.94 19.33
C CYS A 201 7.06 9.10 18.36
N SER A 202 6.26 8.84 17.34
CA SER A 202 5.79 9.89 16.44
C SER A 202 4.28 9.81 16.29
N LEU A 203 3.63 10.96 16.31
CA LEU A 203 2.18 11.06 16.15
C LEU A 203 1.81 11.36 14.70
N TYR A 204 0.74 10.73 14.24
CA TYR A 204 0.23 10.85 12.89
C TYR A 204 -1.29 11.02 12.90
N LEU A 205 -1.81 11.62 11.83
CA LEU A 205 -3.21 11.56 11.43
C LEU A 205 -3.35 10.53 10.32
N LEU A 206 -4.15 9.50 10.56
CA LEU A 206 -4.51 8.48 9.58
C LEU A 206 -5.81 8.86 8.90
N ASP A 207 -5.80 8.97 7.58
CA ASP A 207 -7.00 9.18 6.78
C ASP A 207 -7.89 7.92 6.81
N ILE A 208 -9.05 8.06 7.45
CA ILE A 208 -10.01 6.96 7.69
C ILE A 208 -11.26 7.09 6.81
N ILE A 209 -11.19 7.82 5.72
CA ILE A 209 -12.29 7.93 4.77
C ILE A 209 -12.35 6.65 3.92
N PRO A 210 -13.55 6.08 3.71
CA PRO A 210 -13.71 4.93 2.84
C PRO A 210 -13.20 5.19 1.41
N PRO A 211 -12.58 4.19 0.75
CA PRO A 211 -12.11 4.32 -0.63
C PRO A 211 -13.19 4.75 -1.64
N CYS A 212 -14.46 4.37 -1.41
CA CYS A 212 -15.58 4.74 -2.27
C CYS A 212 -15.88 6.25 -2.24
N ASP A 213 -15.63 6.92 -1.11
CA ASP A 213 -15.89 8.36 -0.98
C ASP A 213 -14.78 9.16 -1.67
N HIS A 214 -13.53 8.67 -1.60
CA HIS A 214 -12.41 9.21 -2.37
C HIS A 214 -12.64 9.10 -3.87
N SER A 215 -13.09 7.95 -4.36
CA SER A 215 -13.30 7.74 -5.80
C SER A 215 -14.45 8.56 -6.38
N GLN A 216 -15.41 8.96 -5.55
CA GLN A 216 -16.57 9.75 -5.97
C GLN A 216 -16.39 11.26 -5.79
N LYS A 217 -15.24 11.74 -5.28
CA LYS A 217 -14.99 13.16 -4.94
C LYS A 217 -16.12 13.77 -4.04
N LYS A 218 -16.80 12.95 -3.23
CA LYS A 218 -17.94 13.36 -2.38
C LYS A 218 -17.52 13.79 -0.96
N ILE A 219 -16.23 13.98 -0.75
CA ILE A 219 -15.69 14.23 0.58
C ILE A 219 -15.82 15.72 0.88
N ARG A 220 -16.82 16.10 1.68
CA ARG A 220 -16.92 17.46 2.22
C ARG A 220 -16.15 17.61 3.54
N TRP A 221 -16.07 16.52 4.31
CA TRP A 221 -15.43 16.45 5.61
C TRP A 221 -14.50 15.24 5.63
N ARG A 222 -13.20 15.50 5.73
CA ARG A 222 -12.18 14.47 5.80
C ARG A 222 -12.00 14.01 7.23
N ARG A 223 -12.15 12.71 7.48
CA ARG A 223 -12.03 12.13 8.81
C ARG A 223 -10.65 11.53 9.02
N PHE A 224 -10.04 11.86 10.15
CA PHE A 224 -8.74 11.33 10.54
C PHE A 224 -8.82 10.70 11.93
N ALA A 225 -8.08 9.61 12.13
CA ALA A 225 -7.82 9.03 13.45
C ALA A 225 -6.40 9.32 13.89
N PHE A 226 -6.21 9.65 15.17
CA PHE A 226 -4.86 9.79 15.72
C PHE A 226 -4.19 8.42 15.83
N THR A 227 -2.96 8.37 15.32
CA THR A 227 -2.15 7.17 15.22
C THR A 227 -0.76 7.44 15.77
N CYS A 228 -0.32 6.65 16.75
CA CYS A 228 1.01 6.74 17.31
C CYS A 228 1.89 5.64 16.73
N MET A 229 3.00 6.01 16.10
CA MET A 229 4.08 5.10 15.75
C MET A 229 4.94 4.86 16.99
N VAL A 230 5.07 3.61 17.39
CA VAL A 230 5.83 3.23 18.58
C VAL A 230 7.00 2.33 18.17
N PRO A 231 8.25 2.72 18.45
CA PRO A 231 9.41 1.90 18.16
C PRO A 231 9.47 0.68 19.09
N LEU A 232 9.93 -0.45 18.54
CA LEU A 232 9.99 -1.72 19.26
C LEU A 232 11.29 -1.92 20.06
N ALA A 233 12.36 -1.16 19.75
CA ALA A 233 13.67 -1.30 20.39
C ALA A 233 13.62 -1.27 21.93
N ASN A 234 12.68 -0.52 22.51
CA ASN A 234 12.50 -0.35 23.96
C ASN A 234 11.18 -0.94 24.49
N MET A 235 10.52 -1.80 23.71
CA MET A 235 9.20 -2.35 24.03
C MET A 235 9.30 -3.82 24.46
N SER A 236 9.09 -4.08 25.76
CA SER A 236 8.97 -5.46 26.25
C SER A 236 7.63 -6.10 25.87
N GLU A 237 7.59 -7.44 25.78
CA GLU A 237 6.35 -8.19 25.49
C GLU A 237 5.23 -7.93 26.50
N ASN A 238 5.58 -7.75 27.78
CA ASN A 238 4.61 -7.36 28.80
C ASN A 238 4.02 -5.97 28.52
N ARG A 239 4.84 -5.01 28.05
CA ARG A 239 4.37 -3.69 27.65
C ARG A 239 3.41 -3.79 26.45
N LYS A 240 3.71 -4.60 25.43
CA LYS A 240 2.79 -4.84 24.30
C LYS A 240 1.41 -5.29 24.74
N LYS A 241 1.33 -6.20 25.72
CA LYS A 241 0.05 -6.67 26.28
C LYS A 241 -0.71 -5.53 26.96
N THR A 242 -0.02 -4.64 27.68
CA THR A 242 -0.67 -3.49 28.36
C THR A 242 -1.20 -2.42 27.40
N LEU A 243 -0.71 -2.38 26.16
CA LEU A 243 -1.21 -1.47 25.12
C LEU A 243 -2.54 -1.94 24.52
N ARG A 244 -2.94 -3.21 24.73
CA ARG A 244 -4.22 -3.76 24.24
C ARG A 244 -5.38 -3.21 25.05
N ARG A 245 -5.83 -2.00 24.71
CA ARG A 245 -7.00 -1.35 25.28
C ARG A 245 -8.14 -1.40 24.28
N GLY A 246 -9.39 -1.46 24.74
CA GLY A 246 -10.54 -1.58 23.85
C GLY A 246 -10.66 -0.47 22.80
N HIS A 247 -10.15 0.73 23.08
CA HIS A 247 -10.14 1.89 22.17
C HIS A 247 -8.84 2.04 21.37
N LEU A 248 -7.85 1.17 21.58
CA LEU A 248 -6.58 1.17 20.85
C LEU A 248 -6.47 -0.07 19.96
N LYS A 249 -6.27 0.14 18.66
CA LYS A 249 -5.91 -0.92 17.72
C LYS A 249 -4.42 -0.95 17.55
N ILE A 250 -3.84 -2.12 17.77
CA ILE A 250 -2.44 -2.41 17.47
C ILE A 250 -2.39 -3.03 16.08
N THR A 251 -1.57 -2.48 15.19
CA THR A 251 -1.28 -3.05 13.87
C THR A 251 -0.28 -4.21 14.00
N PRO A 252 -0.02 -4.95 12.90
CA PRO A 252 1.18 -5.77 12.82
C PRO A 252 2.46 -4.96 13.08
N GLU A 253 3.53 -5.66 13.41
CA GLU A 253 4.87 -5.07 13.53
C GLU A 253 5.47 -4.87 12.13
N PHE A 254 6.11 -3.73 11.93
CA PHE A 254 6.72 -3.29 10.68
C PHE A 254 8.23 -3.10 10.86
N ARG A 255 8.96 -3.20 9.76
CA ARG A 255 10.37 -2.81 9.64
C ARG A 255 10.57 -1.93 8.42
N ILE A 256 11.15 -0.74 8.61
CA ILE A 256 11.61 0.16 7.53
C ILE A 256 12.97 0.71 7.91
N ASN A 257 13.94 0.69 6.98
CA ASN A 257 15.28 1.25 7.18
C ASN A 257 15.89 0.80 8.53
N ASP A 258 15.80 -0.50 8.82
CA ASP A 258 16.25 -1.13 10.08
C ASP A 258 15.55 -0.66 11.36
N GLN A 259 14.49 0.14 11.25
CA GLN A 259 13.66 0.54 12.37
C GLN A 259 12.43 -0.35 12.49
N ASP A 260 12.33 -1.06 13.62
CA ASP A 260 11.19 -1.87 14.00
C ASP A 260 10.16 -1.02 14.76
N PHE A 261 8.90 -1.02 14.30
CA PHE A 261 7.83 -0.24 14.91
C PHE A 261 6.46 -0.90 14.75
N LEU A 262 5.46 -0.36 15.42
CA LEU A 262 4.05 -0.64 15.19
C LEU A 262 3.24 0.65 15.26
N PHE A 263 2.01 0.62 14.76
CA PHE A 263 1.05 1.70 14.95
C PHE A 263 0.03 1.34 16.03
N LEU A 264 -0.25 2.32 16.88
CA LEU A 264 -1.39 2.33 17.79
C LEU A 264 -2.40 3.35 17.26
N ILE A 265 -3.61 2.90 16.92
CA ILE A 265 -4.67 3.76 16.39
C ILE A 265 -5.71 3.96 17.49
N ASN A 266 -6.06 5.20 17.80
CA ASN A 266 -7.01 5.53 18.86
C ASN A 266 -8.39 5.85 18.28
N ALA A 267 -9.37 4.98 18.54
CA ALA A 267 -10.74 5.16 18.08
C ALA A 267 -11.47 6.33 18.74
N ASN A 268 -11.04 6.76 19.94
CA ASN A 268 -11.68 7.85 20.67
C ASN A 268 -11.19 9.24 20.22
N LEU A 269 -10.11 9.29 19.45
CA LEU A 269 -9.49 10.53 18.99
C LEU A 269 -9.61 10.62 17.48
N GLN A 270 -10.69 11.27 17.03
CA GLN A 270 -10.95 11.49 15.62
C GLN A 270 -11.18 12.97 15.36
N ILE A 271 -10.67 13.47 14.24
CA ILE A 271 -10.92 14.84 13.80
C ILE A 271 -11.52 14.83 12.42
N SER A 272 -12.42 15.77 12.18
CA SER A 272 -12.97 16.05 10.86
C SER A 272 -12.50 17.42 10.42
N LEU A 273 -11.76 17.44 9.32
CA LEU A 273 -11.31 18.66 8.67
C LEU A 273 -12.20 18.90 7.46
N CYS A 274 -12.68 20.12 7.26
CA CYS A 274 -13.34 20.49 6.01
C CYS A 274 -12.35 20.31 4.85
N ASP A 275 -12.84 20.01 3.65
CA ASP A 275 -12.05 19.74 2.43
C ASP A 275 -11.29 21.00 1.94
N MET A 276 -10.38 21.49 2.77
CA MET A 276 -9.31 22.39 2.40
C MET A 276 -8.20 21.59 1.71
N ASP A 277 -7.28 22.30 1.07
CA ASP A 277 -6.05 21.76 0.53
C ASP A 277 -5.25 21.08 1.67
N ILE A 278 -5.48 19.78 1.91
CA ILE A 278 -4.90 19.05 3.04
C ILE A 278 -3.38 19.11 3.01
N SER A 279 -2.81 19.12 1.81
CA SER A 279 -1.37 19.34 1.60
C SER A 279 -0.88 20.65 2.21
N LYS A 280 -1.67 21.73 2.18
CA LYS A 280 -1.33 23.01 2.82
C LYS A 280 -1.44 22.96 4.35
N PHE A 281 -2.37 22.17 4.88
CA PHE A 281 -2.64 22.12 6.32
C PHE A 281 -1.79 21.08 7.06
N LEU A 282 -1.62 19.89 6.48
CA LEU A 282 -0.92 18.74 7.05
C LEU A 282 0.42 18.44 6.38
N GLY A 283 0.72 19.06 5.24
CA GLY A 283 1.88 18.71 4.41
C GLY A 283 1.65 17.46 3.57
N ASP A 284 2.74 16.92 3.04
CA ASP A 284 2.72 15.66 2.29
C ASP A 284 2.55 14.47 3.23
N ALA A 285 1.93 13.41 2.71
CA ALA A 285 1.85 12.15 3.43
C ALA A 285 3.26 11.60 3.69
N SER A 286 3.47 11.03 4.88
CA SER A 286 4.74 10.37 5.25
C SER A 286 4.74 8.89 4.87
N GLY A 287 3.56 8.32 4.64
CA GLY A 287 3.36 6.94 4.26
C GLY A 287 1.87 6.62 4.14
N ARG A 288 1.56 5.36 3.86
CA ARG A 288 0.20 4.90 3.66
C ARG A 288 -0.01 3.49 4.18
N ILE A 289 -1.11 3.27 4.89
CA ILE A 289 -1.61 1.93 5.23
C ILE A 289 -2.38 1.37 4.03
N ASN A 290 -1.98 0.19 3.56
CA ASN A 290 -2.55 -0.44 2.38
C ASN A 290 -3.97 -1.01 2.61
N GLY A 291 -4.68 -1.26 1.51
CA GLY A 291 -6.13 -1.51 1.48
C GLY A 291 -6.62 -2.63 2.41
N GLN A 292 -5.90 -3.74 2.54
CA GLN A 292 -6.35 -4.85 3.41
C GLN A 292 -6.33 -4.47 4.88
N LEU A 293 -5.19 -3.99 5.39
CA LEU A 293 -5.09 -3.51 6.77
C LEU A 293 -5.99 -2.30 7.00
N MET A 294 -6.16 -1.43 6.00
CA MET A 294 -7.06 -0.30 6.08
C MET A 294 -8.52 -0.74 6.24
N ALA A 295 -8.98 -1.75 5.48
CA ALA A 295 -10.32 -2.30 5.61
C ALA A 295 -10.57 -2.87 7.02
N ASP A 296 -9.58 -3.58 7.58
CA ASP A 296 -9.64 -4.08 8.95
C ASP A 296 -9.72 -2.94 9.99
N ILE A 297 -8.92 -1.88 9.79
CA ILE A 297 -8.95 -0.68 10.64
C ILE A 297 -10.31 0.01 10.56
N LEU A 298 -10.84 0.22 9.36
CA LEU A 298 -12.15 0.85 9.16
C LEU A 298 -13.27 0.02 9.79
N SER A 299 -13.25 -1.31 9.61
CA SER A 299 -14.19 -2.21 10.25
C SER A 299 -14.11 -2.12 11.77
N TRP A 300 -12.90 -2.06 12.34
CA TRP A 300 -12.70 -1.92 13.77
C TRP A 300 -13.16 -0.54 14.28
N ILE A 301 -12.79 0.56 13.63
CA ILE A 301 -13.26 1.92 13.97
C ILE A 301 -14.79 1.98 13.91
N GLY A 302 -15.40 1.32 12.91
CA GLY A 302 -16.85 1.18 12.77
C GLY A 302 -17.55 0.68 14.04
N GLN A 303 -16.92 -0.25 14.77
CA GLN A 303 -17.43 -0.80 16.03
C GLN A 303 -17.38 0.20 17.19
N HIS A 304 -16.65 1.30 17.04
CA HIS A 304 -16.52 2.37 18.05
C HIS A 304 -17.22 3.66 17.67
N ILE A 305 -17.88 3.74 16.50
CA ILE A 305 -18.61 4.95 16.06
C ILE A 305 -19.69 5.37 17.07
N THR A 306 -20.29 4.40 17.78
CA THR A 306 -21.32 4.67 18.80
C THR A 306 -20.77 4.95 20.19
N ARG A 307 -19.45 4.84 20.38
CA ARG A 307 -18.80 5.10 21.67
C ARG A 307 -18.39 6.57 21.75
N LEU A 308 -18.41 7.12 22.96
CA LEU A 308 -18.04 8.51 23.28
C LEU A 308 -16.59 8.80 22.85
N GLY A 309 -16.40 9.16 21.58
CA GLY A 309 -15.17 9.71 21.03
C GLY A 309 -15.30 11.22 20.87
N HIS A 310 -14.17 11.93 20.96
CA HIS A 310 -14.13 13.33 20.60
C HIS A 310 -14.15 13.41 19.08
N VAL A 311 -15.23 13.95 18.51
CA VAL A 311 -15.30 14.31 17.08
C VAL A 311 -15.24 15.81 17.01
N TYR A 312 -14.11 16.34 16.51
CA TYR A 312 -13.98 17.77 16.28
C TYR A 312 -14.33 18.12 14.84
N LEU A 313 -15.06 19.22 14.66
CA LEU A 313 -15.38 19.82 13.36
C LEU A 313 -14.65 21.15 13.24
N SER A 314 -13.63 21.21 12.39
CA SER A 314 -12.94 22.47 12.08
C SER A 314 -13.64 23.18 10.93
N ILE A 315 -14.34 24.27 11.24
CA ILE A 315 -14.81 25.24 10.25
C ILE A 315 -13.82 26.40 10.31
N SER A 316 -12.95 26.49 9.32
CA SER A 316 -12.15 27.70 9.05
C SER A 316 -12.80 28.49 7.94
#